data_AF-B4N8Q6-F1
#
_entry.id   AF-B4N8Q6-F1
#
_cell.length_a   1.000
_cell.length_b   1.000
_cell.length_c   1.000
_cell.angle_alpha   90.00
_cell.angle_beta   90.00
_cell.angle_gamma   90.00
#
_symmetry.space_group_name_H-M   'P 1'
#
loop_
_entity.id
_entity.type
_entity.pdbx_description
1 polymer ?
#
loop_
_entity_poly.entity_id
_entity_poly.type
_entity_poly.pdbx_seq_one_letter_code
_entity_poly.pdbx_strand_id
1 'polypeptide(L)'
;MHDDVISVSGNVTVNSIWKIDPSDRIELHINTYHWEIGVWQPTVYNLIYKDFCLAMWDNTTYLYNFWSQHIINVDEIKEKCFKVAGTIIYYEDWVNQMVLDVIGPTLYGRFQIELILMAFDNFGKQRPRNVCFQTTCEFRKKKS
;
A
#
# COMPACT_ATOMS: atom_id res chain seq x y z
N MET A 1 -23.91 0.78 16.74
CA MET A 1 -23.49 1.16 15.38
C MET A 1 -21.98 1.39 15.48
N HIS A 2 -21.20 0.33 15.31
CA HIS A 2 -19.74 0.28 15.56
C HIS A 2 -19.11 -0.64 14.48
N ASP A 3 -19.43 -0.43 13.19
CA ASP A 3 -19.11 -1.42 12.14
C ASP A 3 -18.33 -0.86 10.95
N ASP A 4 -17.86 0.40 11.00
CA ASP A 4 -17.11 1.04 9.89
C ASP A 4 -15.64 1.33 10.25
N VAL A 5 -15.09 0.65 11.27
CA VAL A 5 -13.71 0.82 11.73
C VAL A 5 -12.94 -0.50 11.73
N ILE A 6 -11.66 -0.43 11.35
CA ILE A 6 -10.78 -1.60 11.29
C ILE A 6 -9.67 -1.44 12.32
N SER A 7 -9.57 -2.38 13.26
CA SER A 7 -8.42 -2.46 14.17
C SER A 7 -7.24 -3.09 13.42
N VAL A 8 -6.10 -2.40 13.40
CA VAL A 8 -4.87 -2.87 12.75
C VAL A 8 -3.79 -3.05 13.80
N SER A 9 -3.11 -4.20 13.75
CA SER A 9 -2.02 -4.58 14.66
C SER A 9 -1.05 -5.52 13.95
N GLY A 10 0.15 -5.67 14.53
CA GLY A 10 1.17 -6.61 14.05
C GLY A 10 2.43 -5.92 13.54
N ASN A 11 3.24 -6.68 12.80
CA ASN A 11 4.49 -6.22 12.22
C ASN A 11 4.68 -6.77 10.81
N VAL A 12 5.57 -6.16 10.04
CA VAL A 12 5.94 -6.61 8.70
C VAL A 12 7.43 -6.86 8.64
N THR A 13 7.84 -8.03 8.15
CA THR A 13 9.25 -8.38 7.97
C THR A 13 9.61 -8.42 6.49
N VAL A 14 10.65 -7.70 6.10
CA VAL A 14 11.20 -7.74 4.74
C VAL A 14 11.86 -9.10 4.51
N ASN A 15 11.27 -9.90 3.61
CA ASN A 15 11.72 -11.27 3.37
C ASN A 15 12.99 -11.30 2.49
N SER A 16 13.95 -12.16 2.84
CA SER A 16 15.19 -12.40 2.07
C SER A 16 14.99 -12.98 0.67
N ILE A 17 13.79 -13.46 0.36
CA ILE A 17 13.39 -13.89 -0.98
C ILE A 17 13.35 -12.71 -1.96
N TRP A 18 13.04 -11.49 -1.49
CA TRP A 18 13.06 -10.30 -2.34
C TRP A 18 14.46 -9.67 -2.36
N LYS A 19 15.31 -10.20 -3.24
CA LYS A 19 16.71 -9.79 -3.38
C LYS A 19 16.82 -8.51 -4.22
N ILE A 20 16.86 -7.36 -3.54
CA ILE A 20 17.05 -6.04 -4.14
C ILE A 20 18.27 -5.36 -3.52
N ASP A 21 18.88 -4.44 -4.26
CA ASP A 21 20.05 -3.68 -3.80
C ASP A 21 19.60 -2.45 -2.99
N PRO A 22 20.34 -2.02 -1.94
CA PRO A 22 20.03 -0.80 -1.20
C PRO A 22 19.93 0.48 -2.07
N SER A 23 20.62 0.50 -3.21
CA SER A 23 20.53 1.61 -4.18
C SER A 23 19.29 1.53 -5.10
N ASP A 24 18.58 0.41 -5.15
CA ASP A 24 17.41 0.26 -6.01
C ASP A 24 16.29 1.23 -5.64
N ARG A 25 15.58 1.74 -6.64
CA ARG A 25 14.32 2.48 -6.45
C ARG A 25 13.17 1.48 -6.37
N ILE A 26 12.25 1.69 -5.43
CA ILE A 26 11.04 0.90 -5.31
C ILE A 26 9.87 1.71 -5.88
N GLU A 27 9.15 1.13 -6.84
CA GLU A 27 7.88 1.63 -7.35
C GLU A 27 6.74 0.81 -6.77
N LEU A 28 5.67 1.48 -6.36
CA LEU A 28 4.42 0.84 -5.94
C LEU A 28 3.34 1.08 -6.99
N HIS A 29 2.76 0.00 -7.50
CA HIS A 29 1.55 0.02 -8.30
C HIS A 29 0.37 -0.43 -7.44
N ILE A 30 -0.72 0.32 -7.45
CA ILE A 30 -1.97 -0.03 -6.80
C ILE A 30 -3.02 -0.17 -7.89
N ASN A 31 -3.46 -1.40 -8.12
CA ASN A 31 -4.54 -1.70 -9.07
C ASN A 31 -5.82 -1.99 -8.30
N THR A 32 -6.93 -1.40 -8.74
CA THR A 32 -8.24 -1.58 -8.14
C THR A 32 -9.20 -2.23 -9.12
N TYR A 33 -9.91 -3.25 -8.63
CA TYR A 33 -10.89 -3.99 -9.39
C TYR A 33 -12.24 -3.98 -8.65
N HIS A 34 -13.33 -3.81 -9.40
CA HIS A 34 -14.69 -3.88 -8.89
C HIS A 34 -15.30 -5.25 -9.21
N TRP A 35 -16.05 -5.83 -8.27
CA TRP A 35 -16.72 -7.12 -8.48
C TRP A 35 -18.04 -6.93 -9.24
N GLU A 36 -18.10 -7.46 -10.45
CA GLU A 36 -19.31 -7.45 -11.27
C GLU A 36 -19.62 -8.85 -11.79
N ILE A 37 -20.82 -9.37 -11.49
CA ILE A 37 -21.39 -10.60 -12.07
C ILE A 37 -20.37 -11.77 -12.12
N GLY A 38 -19.67 -12.01 -11.01
CA GLY A 38 -18.76 -13.16 -10.92
C GLY A 38 -17.33 -12.91 -11.42
N VAL A 39 -16.98 -11.68 -11.83
CA VAL A 39 -15.65 -11.34 -12.34
C VAL A 39 -15.15 -10.00 -11.78
N TRP A 40 -13.84 -9.90 -11.56
CA TRP A 40 -13.16 -8.67 -11.21
C TRP A 40 -12.93 -7.81 -12.46
N GLN A 41 -13.59 -6.66 -12.53
CA GLN A 41 -13.44 -5.68 -13.60
C GLN A 41 -12.43 -4.60 -13.18
N PRO A 42 -11.43 -4.26 -14.02
CA PRO A 42 -10.51 -3.18 -13.69
C PRO A 42 -11.24 -1.85 -13.57
N THR A 43 -10.79 -1.00 -12.66
CA THR A 43 -11.36 0.34 -12.48
C THR A 43 -10.39 1.42 -12.95
N VAL A 44 -10.85 2.66 -12.93
CA VAL A 44 -10.03 3.84 -13.24
C VAL A 44 -9.14 4.26 -12.06
N TYR A 45 -9.31 3.68 -10.87
CA TYR A 45 -8.67 4.10 -9.62
C TYR A 45 -7.29 3.46 -9.40
N ASN A 46 -6.45 3.46 -10.42
CA ASN A 46 -5.10 2.92 -10.33
C ASN A 46 -4.10 4.03 -9.92
N LEU A 47 -3.20 3.72 -9.00
CA LEU A 47 -2.18 4.66 -8.51
C LEU A 47 -0.78 4.09 -8.73
N ILE A 48 0.17 4.97 -9.04
CA ILE A 48 1.59 4.63 -9.17
C ILE A 48 2.41 5.62 -8.34
N TYR A 49 3.16 5.09 -7.38
CA TYR A 49 4.19 5.83 -6.65
C TYR A 49 5.56 5.40 -7.18
N LYS A 50 6.20 6.26 -8.00
CA LYS A 50 7.51 5.96 -8.61
C LYS A 50 8.66 5.90 -7.60
N ASP A 51 8.51 6.59 -6.47
CA ASP A 51 9.42 6.44 -5.34
C ASP A 51 8.58 6.17 -4.10
N PHE A 52 8.31 4.88 -3.88
CA PHE A 52 7.51 4.41 -2.77
C PHE A 52 8.13 4.81 -1.42
N CYS A 53 9.46 4.71 -1.29
CA CYS A 53 10.16 5.01 -0.04
C CYS A 53 10.00 6.47 0.35
N LEU A 54 10.00 7.39 -0.61
CA LEU A 54 9.71 8.80 -0.36
C LEU A 54 8.21 9.03 -0.10
N ALA A 55 7.34 8.44 -0.92
CA ALA A 55 5.89 8.63 -0.84
C ALA A 55 5.31 8.19 0.51
N MET A 56 5.89 7.19 1.16
CA MET A 56 5.49 6.76 2.50
C MET A 56 5.54 7.87 3.55
N TRP A 57 6.37 8.89 3.37
CA TRP A 57 6.57 9.93 4.38
C TRP A 57 5.91 11.26 4.00
N ASP A 58 5.22 11.28 2.85
CA ASP A 58 4.47 12.44 2.39
C ASP A 58 3.05 12.40 2.94
N ASN A 59 2.72 13.36 3.81
CA ASN A 59 1.44 13.46 4.50
C ASN A 59 0.26 13.79 3.58
N THR A 60 0.50 14.13 2.32
CA THR A 60 -0.55 14.31 1.32
C THR A 60 -0.98 13.00 0.67
N THR A 61 -0.22 11.92 0.87
CA THR A 61 -0.50 10.62 0.24
C THR A 61 -1.44 9.75 1.07
N TYR A 62 -2.19 8.88 0.39
CA TYR A 62 -2.99 7.85 1.07
C TYR A 62 -2.11 6.86 1.87
N LEU A 63 -0.86 6.64 1.45
CA LEU A 63 0.09 5.78 2.17
C LEU A 63 0.34 6.30 3.58
N TYR A 64 0.66 7.58 3.72
CA TYR A 64 0.87 8.20 5.03
C TYR A 64 -0.40 8.23 5.86
N ASN A 65 -1.49 8.73 5.27
CA ASN A 65 -2.74 8.98 5.99
C ASN A 65 -3.43 7.71 6.50
N PHE A 66 -3.20 6.55 5.89
CA PHE A 66 -3.82 5.29 6.34
C PHE A 66 -2.87 4.32 7.01
N TRP A 67 -1.56 4.46 6.81
CA TRP A 67 -0.62 3.40 7.15
C TRP A 67 0.70 3.90 7.73
N SER A 68 1.55 4.58 6.95
CA SER A 68 2.95 4.77 7.37
C SER A 68 3.15 5.76 8.52
N GLN A 69 2.16 6.60 8.84
CA GLN A 69 2.20 7.42 10.05
C GLN A 69 2.19 6.59 11.36
N HIS A 70 1.74 5.33 11.29
CA HIS A 70 1.66 4.42 12.44
C HIS A 70 2.93 3.56 12.63
N ILE A 71 3.98 3.82 11.85
CA ILE A 71 5.28 3.13 11.99
C ILE A 71 6.01 3.68 13.22
N ILE A 72 6.47 2.79 14.11
CA ILE A 72 7.16 3.16 15.35
C ILE A 72 8.65 3.42 15.11
N ASN A 73 9.34 2.51 14.41
CA ASN A 73 10.78 2.60 14.17
C ASN A 73 11.12 3.48 12.95
N VAL A 74 10.58 4.70 12.94
CA VAL A 74 10.61 5.62 11.79
C VAL A 74 12.01 5.86 11.26
N ASP A 75 13.00 6.11 12.12
CA ASP A 75 14.37 6.44 11.68
C ASP A 75 15.00 5.28 10.91
N GLU A 76 14.81 4.04 11.39
CA GLU A 76 15.29 2.84 10.72
C GLU A 76 14.59 2.62 9.38
N ILE A 77 13.26 2.81 9.31
CA ILE A 77 12.51 2.58 8.07
C ILE A 77 12.73 3.71 7.06
N LYS A 78 12.99 4.95 7.49
CA LYS A 78 13.41 6.03 6.60
C LYS A 78 14.76 5.74 5.95
N GLU A 79 15.70 5.16 6.70
CA GLU A 79 17.01 4.80 6.19
C GLU A 79 16.96 3.56 5.29
N LYS A 80 16.37 2.46 5.78
CA LYS A 80 16.43 1.15 5.13
C LYS A 80 15.29 0.91 4.13
N CYS A 81 14.16 1.60 4.31
CA CYS A 81 12.92 1.31 3.61
C CYS A 81 12.64 -0.21 3.61
N PHE A 82 12.27 -0.77 2.46
CA PHE A 82 12.05 -2.21 2.27
C PHE A 82 13.23 -2.88 1.55
N LYS A 83 14.41 -2.25 1.56
CA LYS A 83 15.57 -2.70 0.77
C LYS A 83 16.48 -3.66 1.52
N VAL A 84 16.38 -3.71 2.84
CA VAL A 84 17.23 -4.54 3.69
C VAL A 84 16.43 -5.74 4.18
N ALA A 85 16.83 -6.94 3.74
CA ALA A 85 16.23 -8.18 4.20
C ALA A 85 16.39 -8.35 5.72
N GLY A 86 15.34 -8.83 6.38
CA GLY A 86 15.30 -8.98 7.83
C GLY A 86 14.91 -7.72 8.59
N THR A 87 14.79 -6.56 7.93
CA THR A 87 14.22 -5.37 8.56
C THR A 87 12.77 -5.65 8.97
N ILE A 88 12.44 -5.32 10.20
CA ILE A 88 11.10 -5.45 10.77
C ILE A 88 10.51 -4.04 10.91
N ILE A 89 9.33 -3.84 10.35
CA ILE A 89 8.53 -2.63 10.49
C ILE A 89 7.55 -2.87 11.62
N TYR A 90 7.71 -2.12 12.70
CA TYR A 90 6.82 -2.16 13.85
C TYR A 90 5.74 -1.10 13.69
N TYR A 91 4.49 -1.50 13.95
CA TYR A 91 3.37 -0.59 13.99
C TYR A 91 2.88 -0.43 15.42
N GLU A 92 2.36 0.76 15.74
CA GLU A 92 1.45 0.88 16.88
C GLU A 92 0.13 0.21 16.53
N ASP A 93 -0.66 -0.16 17.54
CA ASP A 93 -2.03 -0.62 17.30
C ASP A 93 -2.92 0.61 17.08
N TRP A 94 -3.65 0.65 15.97
CA TRP A 94 -4.55 1.76 15.67
C TRP A 94 -5.89 1.31 15.13
N VAL A 95 -6.87 2.21 15.24
CA VAL A 95 -8.20 2.04 14.65
C VAL A 95 -8.25 2.91 13.40
N ASN A 96 -8.37 2.26 12.25
CA ASN A 96 -8.45 2.92 10.95
C ASN A 96 -9.91 3.12 10.54
N GLN A 97 -10.27 4.35 10.21
CA GLN A 97 -11.50 4.67 9.48
C GLN A 97 -11.11 5.26 8.13
N MET A 98 -11.07 4.41 7.10
CA MET A 98 -10.66 4.83 5.77
C MET A 98 -11.78 5.64 5.10
N VAL A 99 -11.56 6.94 4.92
CA VAL A 99 -12.43 7.84 4.15
C VAL A 99 -11.63 8.35 2.96
N LEU A 100 -12.11 8.08 1.75
CA LEU A 100 -11.46 8.47 0.51
C LEU A 100 -12.27 9.56 -0.19
N ASP A 101 -11.62 10.68 -0.49
CA ASP A 101 -12.11 11.64 -1.45
C ASP A 101 -11.70 11.18 -2.85
N VAL A 102 -12.68 10.79 -3.67
CA VAL A 102 -12.45 10.26 -5.02
C VAL A 102 -13.04 11.20 -6.07
N ILE A 103 -12.25 11.44 -7.12
CA ILE A 103 -12.71 12.13 -8.33
C ILE A 103 -13.12 11.06 -9.34
N GLY A 104 -14.41 11.02 -9.70
CA GLY A 104 -14.95 10.06 -10.67
C GLY A 104 -16.15 9.27 -10.16
N PRO A 105 -16.39 8.06 -10.70
CA PRO A 105 -17.52 7.21 -10.33
C PRO A 105 -17.51 6.83 -8.85
N THR A 106 -18.62 6.98 -8.13
CA THR A 106 -18.66 6.64 -6.70
C THR A 106 -18.21 5.19 -6.45
N LEU A 107 -17.24 5.00 -5.57
CA LEU A 107 -16.84 3.68 -5.07
C LEU A 107 -17.98 3.11 -4.22
N TYR A 108 -18.62 2.05 -4.71
CA TYR A 108 -19.68 1.35 -4.00
C TYR A 108 -19.65 -0.14 -4.34
N GLY A 109 -19.74 -1.00 -3.32
CA GLY A 109 -19.74 -2.45 -3.49
C GLY A 109 -18.39 -3.07 -3.14
N ARG A 110 -18.12 -4.26 -3.68
CA ARG A 110 -16.97 -5.09 -3.33
C ARG A 110 -15.81 -4.83 -4.29
N PHE A 111 -14.63 -4.56 -3.74
CA PHE A 111 -13.43 -4.24 -4.49
C PHE A 111 -12.27 -5.16 -4.10
N GLN A 112 -11.39 -5.41 -5.06
CA GLN A 112 -10.09 -6.01 -4.84
C GLN A 112 -9.02 -4.93 -5.07
N ILE A 113 -8.08 -4.84 -4.15
CA ILE A 113 -6.92 -3.95 -4.25
C ILE A 113 -5.68 -4.83 -4.35
N GLU A 114 -4.91 -4.62 -5.40
CA GLU A 114 -3.64 -5.29 -5.64
C GLU A 114 -2.51 -4.27 -5.53
N LEU A 115 -1.59 -4.50 -4.60
CA LEU A 115 -0.40 -3.69 -4.37
C LEU A 115 0.81 -4.46 -4.89
N ILE A 116 1.52 -3.90 -5.86
CA ILE A 116 2.70 -4.51 -6.46
C ILE A 116 3.91 -3.61 -6.22
N LEU A 117 4.87 -4.10 -5.45
CA LEU A 117 6.18 -3.47 -5.27
C LEU A 117 7.14 -4.01 -6.31
N MET A 118 7.66 -3.10 -7.13
CA MET A 118 8.66 -3.36 -8.16
C MET A 118 9.95 -2.64 -7.79
N ALA A 119 11.09 -3.30 -7.95
CA ALA A 119 12.39 -2.67 -7.73
C ALA A 119 13.11 -2.44 -9.06
N PHE A 120 13.81 -1.32 -9.17
CA PHE A 120 14.55 -0.92 -10.36
C PHE A 120 15.96 -0.50 -9.97
N ASP A 121 16.95 -0.94 -10.75
CA ASP A 121 18.32 -0.49 -10.55
C ASP A 121 18.53 0.95 -11.04
N ASN A 122 19.74 1.47 -10.82
CA ASN A 122 20.12 2.84 -11.19
C ASN A 122 20.05 3.10 -12.70
N PHE A 123 19.98 2.06 -13.54
CA PHE A 123 19.81 2.16 -14.98
C PHE A 123 18.34 2.01 -15.42
N GLY A 124 17.42 1.91 -14.47
CA GLY A 124 15.99 1.73 -14.73
C GLY A 124 15.61 0.31 -15.16
N LYS A 125 16.49 -0.68 -14.98
CA LYS A 125 16.16 -2.07 -15.26
C LYS A 125 15.45 -2.68 -14.06
N GLN A 126 14.26 -3.23 -14.30
CA GLN A 126 13.47 -3.90 -13.27
C GLN A 126 14.16 -5.16 -12.76
N ARG A 127 14.11 -5.37 -11.44
CA ARG A 127 14.50 -6.63 -10.78
C ARG A 127 13.50 -7.73 -11.13
N PRO A 128 13.94 -8.99 -11.26
CA PRO A 128 13.10 -10.07 -11.79
C PRO A 128 11.94 -10.50 -10.86
N ARG A 129 11.97 -10.09 -9.59
CA ARG A 129 10.98 -10.48 -8.59
C ARG A 129 10.31 -9.24 -8.02
N ASN A 130 8.99 -9.25 -8.06
CA ASN A 130 8.13 -8.25 -7.43
C ASN A 130 7.52 -8.85 -6.15
N VAL A 131 7.08 -7.99 -5.24
CA VAL A 131 6.24 -8.39 -4.11
C VAL A 131 4.82 -7.96 -4.41
N CYS A 132 3.86 -8.85 -4.16
CA CYS A 132 2.44 -8.59 -4.42
C CYS A 132 1.62 -8.88 -3.17
N PHE A 133 0.77 -7.93 -2.81
CA PHE A 133 -0.26 -8.08 -1.78
C PHE A 133 -1.62 -7.84 -2.40
N GLN A 134 -2.58 -8.70 -2.07
CA GLN A 134 -3.95 -8.55 -2.52
C GLN A 134 -4.88 -8.55 -1.32
N THR A 135 -5.82 -7.62 -1.31
CA THR A 135 -6.87 -7.55 -0.29
C THR A 135 -8.21 -7.30 -0.95
N THR A 136 -9.29 -7.68 -0.26
CA THR A 136 -10.67 -7.43 -0.67
C THR A 136 -11.33 -6.55 0.37
N CYS A 137 -12.02 -5.49 -0.08
CA CYS A 137 -12.74 -4.57 0.78
C CYS A 137 -14.15 -4.29 0.23
N GLU A 138 -14.99 -3.68 1.07
CA GLU A 138 -16.30 -3.19 0.68
C GLU A 138 -16.34 -1.68 0.88
N PHE A 139 -16.64 -0.93 -0.18
CA PHE A 139 -16.83 0.51 -0.10
C PHE A 139 -18.31 0.85 -0.02
N ARG A 140 -18.63 1.80 0.85
CA ARG A 140 -19.97 2.35 1.02
C ARG A 140 -19.91 3.85 0.89
N LYS A 141 -20.93 4.43 0.26
CA LYS A 141 -21.08 5.89 0.21
C LYS A 141 -21.30 6.40 1.63
N LYS A 142 -20.42 7.29 2.09
CA LYS A 142 -20.61 8.01 3.35
C LYS A 142 -21.89 8.83 3.24
N LYS A 143 -22.88 8.56 4.11
CA LYS A 143 -24.08 9.39 4.23
C LYS A 143 -23.66 10.71 4.88
N SER A 144 -23.86 11.81 4.17
CA SER A 144 -23.69 13.17 4.72
C SER A 144 -24.84 13.53 5.64
#